data_AF-A0A1B6IEM0-F1
#
_entry.id   AF-A0A1B6IEM0-F1
#
_cell.length_a   1.000
_cell.length_b   1.000
_cell.length_c   1.000
_cell.angle_alpha   90.00
_cell.angle_beta   90.00
_cell.angle_gamma   90.00
#
_symmetry.space_group_name_H-M   'P 1'
#
loop_
_entity.id
_entity.type
_entity.pdbx_description
1 polymer ?
#
loop_
_entity_poly.entity_id
_entity_poly.type
_entity_poly.pdbx_seq_one_letter_code
_entity_poly.pdbx_strand_id
1 'polypeptide(L)'
;MDPDPQDSLVTSSEDVLLSEKASTSAMALPQYLKKKNRKKKSKELNEKFPWLRSFLKLCHTSLGVNSIKVLLNLITVYTEHVSRDVVASYSKPNRAAKLKKNMIDVLCFFHNCYVNIKTPLDETVYMEKMSHLLTMYMDMEIKASRRGKENVKRITSKVISALFIILNNSSEYILDTILKARFTVKSYSEICIPIFKRVVSLAVSQDLTYVRCLLVFKLWKRLVPRGEERNSLNRLAVSTLSPPPPQLLEMVKRGMLKNVLPTLPPNKKPALVTRF
;
A
#
# COMPACT_ATOMS: atom_id res chain seq x y z
N MET A 1 35.52 -35.01 -62.04
CA MET A 1 36.50 -35.97 -61.51
C MET A 1 36.97 -35.41 -60.18
N ASP A 2 36.65 -36.17 -59.15
CA ASP A 2 36.83 -35.96 -57.70
C ASP A 2 38.19 -35.38 -57.28
N PRO A 3 38.34 -34.75 -56.09
CA PRO A 3 37.63 -35.23 -54.89
C PRO A 3 37.15 -34.17 -53.87
N ASP A 4 36.06 -34.54 -53.19
CA ASP A 4 35.73 -34.32 -51.77
C ASP A 4 36.92 -34.75 -50.86
N PRO A 5 36.97 -34.62 -49.51
CA PRO A 5 35.98 -34.08 -48.57
C PRO A 5 36.63 -33.28 -47.40
N GLN A 6 35.82 -33.01 -46.37
CA GLN A 6 36.22 -32.81 -44.96
C GLN A 6 37.06 -31.58 -44.60
N ASP A 7 36.44 -30.64 -43.87
CA ASP A 7 36.72 -30.54 -42.42
C ASP A 7 35.90 -29.40 -41.81
N SER A 8 34.96 -29.78 -40.94
CA SER A 8 34.31 -28.88 -40.00
C SER A 8 35.33 -28.49 -38.92
N LEU A 9 36.03 -27.38 -39.15
CA LEU A 9 36.91 -26.75 -38.19
C LEU A 9 36.13 -26.04 -37.10
N VAL A 10 36.28 -26.58 -35.89
CA VAL A 10 36.13 -25.90 -34.61
C VAL A 10 37.14 -24.73 -34.55
N THR A 11 36.66 -23.53 -34.27
CA THR A 11 37.38 -22.45 -33.56
C THR A 11 36.35 -21.79 -32.64
N SER A 12 36.41 -21.98 -31.31
CA SER A 12 37.36 -21.43 -30.34
C SER A 12 37.12 -19.95 -30.03
N SER A 13 37.19 -19.66 -28.73
CA SER A 13 37.40 -18.34 -28.11
C SER A 13 36.08 -17.57 -27.90
N GLU A 14 35.60 -17.30 -26.69
CA GLU A 14 36.33 -16.92 -25.47
C GLU A 14 35.45 -17.05 -24.22
N ASP A 15 36.06 -17.57 -23.15
CA ASP A 15 35.61 -17.45 -21.77
C ASP A 15 35.52 -15.98 -21.34
N VAL A 16 34.42 -15.61 -20.70
CA VAL A 16 34.44 -14.58 -19.65
C VAL A 16 33.61 -15.06 -18.46
N LEU A 17 34.25 -15.93 -17.66
CA LEU A 17 34.08 -15.92 -16.22
C LEU A 17 34.76 -14.64 -15.69
N LEU A 18 34.03 -13.79 -14.95
CA LEU A 18 34.43 -13.29 -13.63
C LEU A 18 33.59 -12.10 -13.15
N SER A 19 33.07 -12.28 -11.94
CA SER A 19 33.18 -11.34 -10.82
C SER A 19 32.13 -10.23 -10.68
N GLU A 20 31.24 -10.50 -9.72
CA GLU A 20 30.98 -9.66 -8.55
C GLU A 20 31.42 -8.19 -8.64
N LYS A 21 30.42 -7.31 -8.79
CA LYS A 21 30.39 -6.09 -7.98
C LYS A 21 29.03 -5.97 -7.31
N ALA A 22 29.02 -6.44 -6.07
CA ALA A 22 28.11 -5.95 -5.03
C ALA A 22 28.11 -4.42 -5.05
N SER A 23 27.01 -3.84 -5.52
CA SER A 23 26.73 -2.41 -5.31
C SER A 23 25.80 -2.31 -4.11
N THR A 24 26.39 -2.39 -2.93
CA THR A 24 25.83 -1.88 -1.67
C THR A 24 25.64 -0.37 -1.81
N SER A 25 24.51 0.03 -2.39
CA SER A 25 24.01 1.40 -2.23
C SER A 25 23.50 1.54 -0.80
N ALA A 26 24.41 1.86 0.12
CA ALA A 26 24.08 2.40 1.41
C ALA A 26 23.38 3.75 1.19
N MET A 27 22.04 3.75 1.11
CA MET A 27 21.26 4.98 1.18
C MET A 27 21.38 5.56 2.58
N ALA A 28 22.40 6.40 2.74
CA ALA A 28 22.59 7.26 3.89
C ALA A 28 21.32 8.08 4.15
N LEU A 29 20.93 8.11 5.43
CA LEU A 29 19.94 9.02 6.01
C LEU A 29 20.08 10.44 5.41
N PRO A 30 18.99 11.10 4.94
CA PRO A 30 19.10 12.47 4.44
C PRO A 30 19.44 13.47 5.56
N GLN A 31 20.72 13.79 5.68
CA GLN A 31 21.32 14.94 6.38
C GLN A 31 21.82 15.87 5.27
N TYR A 32 21.30 17.08 5.00
CA TYR A 32 21.40 18.30 5.80
C TYR A 32 20.66 19.42 5.02
N LEU A 33 19.87 20.26 5.71
CA LEU A 33 19.73 21.72 5.52
C LEU A 33 18.63 22.27 6.47
N LYS A 34 18.96 23.33 7.22
CA LYS A 34 18.14 24.15 8.16
C LYS A 34 17.93 23.63 9.62
N LYS A 35 19.00 23.68 10.44
CA LYS A 35 19.02 23.34 11.89
C LYS A 35 18.10 24.22 12.79
N LYS A 36 17.92 25.52 12.49
CA LYS A 36 17.18 26.45 13.38
C LYS A 36 15.65 26.24 13.36
N ASN A 37 15.08 25.96 12.18
CA ASN A 37 13.65 25.65 12.03
C ASN A 37 13.26 24.25 12.52
N ARG A 38 14.20 23.28 12.56
CA ARG A 38 13.96 21.92 13.06
C ARG A 38 13.68 21.88 14.56
N LYS A 39 14.44 22.63 15.38
CA LYS A 39 14.22 22.68 16.84
C LYS A 39 12.85 23.27 17.22
N LYS A 40 12.43 24.37 16.58
CA LYS A 40 11.10 24.97 16.81
C LYS A 40 9.97 24.03 16.37
N LYS A 41 10.13 23.39 15.22
CA LYS A 41 9.15 22.45 14.66
C LYS A 41 9.07 21.14 15.45
N SER A 42 10.17 20.64 16.01
CA SER A 42 10.14 19.46 16.89
C SER A 42 9.56 19.78 18.25
N LYS A 43 9.81 20.98 18.81
CA LYS A 43 9.17 21.46 20.04
C LYS A 43 7.65 21.53 19.89
N GLU A 44 7.16 22.15 18.82
CA GLU A 44 5.71 22.26 18.53
C GLU A 44 5.04 20.90 18.24
N LEU A 45 5.81 19.93 17.72
CA LEU A 45 5.32 18.57 17.50
C LEU A 45 5.20 17.81 18.83
N ASN A 46 6.23 17.92 19.69
CA ASN A 46 6.26 17.30 21.02
C ASN A 46 5.19 17.88 21.96
N GLU A 47 4.88 19.16 21.85
CA GLU A 47 3.77 19.78 22.59
C GLU A 47 2.41 19.20 22.16
N LYS A 48 2.24 18.87 20.87
CA LYS A 48 0.98 18.31 20.35
C LYS A 48 0.83 16.81 20.51
N PHE A 49 1.96 16.10 20.59
CA PHE A 49 2.06 14.65 20.72
C PHE A 49 3.12 14.31 21.79
N PRO A 50 2.81 14.45 23.09
CA PRO A 50 3.79 14.34 24.18
C PRO A 50 4.47 12.97 24.27
N TRP A 51 3.75 11.90 23.93
CA TRP A 51 4.25 10.52 23.91
C TRP A 51 5.41 10.32 22.94
N LEU A 52 5.51 11.18 21.90
CA LEU A 52 6.50 10.99 20.84
C LEU A 52 7.93 11.05 21.37
N ARG A 53 8.20 11.90 22.36
CA ARG A 53 9.55 12.01 22.94
C ARG A 53 9.96 10.71 23.63
N SER A 54 9.04 10.09 24.37
CA SER A 54 9.29 8.82 25.04
C SER A 54 9.41 7.68 24.04
N PHE A 55 8.56 7.66 23.02
CA PHE A 55 8.63 6.69 21.94
C PHE A 55 9.95 6.75 21.16
N LEU A 56 10.42 7.95 20.79
CA LEU A 56 11.69 8.10 20.09
C LEU A 56 12.88 7.62 20.93
N LYS A 57 12.84 7.80 22.26
CA LYS A 57 13.85 7.19 23.15
C LYS A 57 13.83 5.68 23.07
N LEU A 58 12.64 5.06 23.07
CA LEU A 58 12.49 3.61 22.90
C LEU A 58 13.07 3.15 21.56
N CYS A 59 12.77 3.86 20.46
CA CYS A 59 13.37 3.56 19.16
C CYS A 59 14.90 3.61 19.22
N HIS A 60 15.47 4.65 19.84
CA HIS A 60 16.92 4.79 19.97
C HIS A 60 17.56 3.67 20.78
N THR A 61 16.95 3.24 21.88
CA THR A 61 17.45 2.12 22.69
C THR A 61 17.33 0.77 21.98
N SER A 62 16.45 0.66 20.99
CA SER A 62 16.27 -0.54 20.18
C SER A 62 17.10 -0.54 18.89
N LEU A 63 17.84 0.53 18.58
CA LEU A 63 18.71 0.57 17.42
C LEU A 63 19.81 -0.49 17.54
N GLY A 64 20.02 -1.26 16.46
CA GLY A 64 21.01 -2.34 16.42
C GLY A 64 20.52 -3.68 16.96
N VAL A 65 19.31 -3.74 17.55
CA VAL A 65 18.70 -5.02 17.95
C VAL A 65 17.97 -5.63 16.75
N ASN A 66 18.56 -6.64 16.14
CA ASN A 66 17.98 -7.38 15.00
C ASN A 66 16.96 -8.42 15.47
N SER A 67 15.90 -7.97 16.14
CA SER A 67 14.84 -8.84 16.67
C SER A 67 13.47 -8.39 16.17
N ILE A 68 12.80 -9.29 15.46
CA ILE A 68 11.42 -9.09 15.01
C ILE A 68 10.46 -8.85 16.18
N LYS A 69 10.66 -9.53 17.32
CA LYS A 69 9.83 -9.33 18.52
C LYS A 69 9.93 -7.89 19.05
N VAL A 70 11.14 -7.34 19.07
CA VAL A 70 11.37 -5.95 19.48
C VAL A 70 10.72 -4.98 18.49
N LEU A 71 10.86 -5.24 17.19
CA LEU A 71 10.20 -4.43 16.15
C LEU A 71 8.67 -4.47 16.28
N LEU A 72 8.07 -5.64 16.43
CA LEU A 72 6.62 -5.80 16.60
C LEU A 72 6.11 -5.12 17.87
N ASN A 73 6.90 -5.11 18.95
CA ASN A 73 6.57 -4.37 20.17
C ASN A 73 6.61 -2.86 19.93
N LEU A 74 7.63 -2.33 19.26
CA LEU A 74 7.69 -0.90 18.89
C LEU A 74 6.51 -0.48 18.02
N ILE A 75 6.16 -1.31 17.02
CA ILE A 75 5.00 -1.08 16.16
C ILE A 75 3.71 -1.03 17.00
N THR A 76 3.55 -1.95 17.95
CA THR A 76 2.37 -2.02 18.82
C THR A 76 2.26 -0.78 19.71
N VAL A 77 3.33 -0.41 20.42
CA VAL A 77 3.36 0.81 21.25
C VAL A 77 3.07 2.07 20.44
N TYR A 78 3.64 2.18 19.23
CA TYR A 78 3.35 3.31 18.34
C TYR A 78 1.87 3.34 17.93
N THR A 79 1.32 2.18 17.57
CA THR A 79 -0.08 2.02 17.13
C THR A 79 -1.06 2.47 18.21
N GLU A 80 -0.83 2.11 19.47
CA GLU A 80 -1.68 2.48 20.60
C GLU A 80 -1.74 4.00 20.82
N HIS A 81 -0.63 4.69 20.67
CA HIS A 81 -0.59 6.15 20.80
C HIS A 81 -1.17 6.85 19.57
N VAL A 82 -0.73 6.45 18.37
CA VAL A 82 -1.09 7.13 17.12
C VAL A 82 -2.57 6.98 16.79
N SER A 83 -3.19 5.85 17.13
CA SER A 83 -4.62 5.61 16.88
C SER A 83 -5.51 6.67 17.55
N ARG A 84 -5.22 7.02 18.80
CA ARG A 84 -5.93 8.09 19.54
C ARG A 84 -5.78 9.44 18.84
N ASP A 85 -4.58 9.74 18.36
CA ASP A 85 -4.29 10.99 17.68
C ASP A 85 -4.87 11.09 16.27
N VAL A 86 -4.96 9.97 15.56
CA VAL A 86 -5.63 9.83 14.27
C VAL A 86 -7.10 10.15 14.41
N VAL A 87 -7.77 9.54 15.39
CA VAL A 87 -9.19 9.81 15.69
C VAL A 87 -9.41 11.29 16.01
N ALA A 88 -8.58 11.87 16.88
CA ALA A 88 -8.63 13.30 17.21
C ALA A 88 -8.31 14.24 16.02
N SER A 89 -7.68 13.71 14.96
CA SER A 89 -7.29 14.46 13.76
C SER A 89 -8.33 14.40 12.64
N TYR A 90 -9.30 13.49 12.70
CA TYR A 90 -10.33 13.33 11.66
C TYR A 90 -11.19 14.57 11.44
N SER A 91 -11.37 15.42 12.45
CA SER A 91 -12.04 16.72 12.32
C SER A 91 -11.06 17.90 12.13
N LYS A 92 -9.75 17.69 12.29
CA LYS A 92 -8.74 18.76 12.39
C LYS A 92 -7.62 18.60 11.34
N PRO A 93 -7.76 19.14 10.11
CA PRO A 93 -6.75 19.04 9.04
C PRO A 93 -5.35 19.52 9.46
N ASN A 94 -5.28 20.56 10.31
CA ASN A 94 -4.02 21.08 10.86
C ASN A 94 -3.29 20.07 11.75
N ARG A 95 -4.02 19.26 12.52
CA ARG A 95 -3.46 18.20 13.36
C ARG A 95 -3.00 17.04 12.50
N ALA A 96 -3.84 16.60 11.54
CA ALA A 96 -3.50 15.58 10.55
C ALA A 96 -2.20 15.92 9.77
N ALA A 97 -2.05 17.18 9.33
CA ALA A 97 -0.86 17.64 8.60
C ALA A 97 0.45 17.57 9.39
N LYS A 98 0.37 17.58 10.73
CA LYS A 98 1.54 17.40 11.61
C LYS A 98 1.77 15.93 11.90
N LEU A 99 0.71 15.19 12.19
CA LEU A 99 0.78 13.76 12.49
C LEU A 99 1.33 12.96 11.31
N LYS A 100 0.83 13.21 10.08
CA LYS A 100 1.26 12.50 8.87
C LYS A 100 2.78 12.54 8.65
N LYS A 101 3.43 13.66 9.00
CA LYS A 101 4.88 13.85 8.84
C LYS A 101 5.66 12.93 9.76
N ASN A 102 5.20 12.75 10.99
CA ASN A 102 5.83 11.80 11.89
C ASN A 102 5.52 10.35 11.49
N MET A 103 4.29 10.06 11.09
CA MET A 103 3.88 8.71 10.73
C MET A 103 4.70 8.15 9.56
N ILE A 104 4.94 8.94 8.50
CA ILE A 104 5.74 8.45 7.37
C ILE A 104 7.20 8.17 7.78
N ASP A 105 7.79 9.02 8.62
CA ASP A 105 9.16 8.82 9.11
C ASP A 105 9.25 7.52 9.94
N VAL A 106 8.25 7.24 10.79
CA VAL A 106 8.19 6.03 11.62
C VAL A 106 7.89 4.78 10.80
N LEU A 107 7.00 4.86 9.80
CA LEU A 107 6.72 3.76 8.87
C LEU A 107 7.99 3.36 8.10
N CYS A 108 8.73 4.34 7.57
CA CYS A 108 10.00 4.08 6.90
C CYS A 108 11.02 3.47 7.87
N PHE A 109 11.08 3.95 9.12
CA PHE A 109 11.93 3.35 10.15
C PHE A 109 11.60 1.87 10.38
N PHE A 110 10.33 1.53 10.62
CA PHE A 110 9.92 0.14 10.82
C PHE A 110 10.21 -0.75 9.62
N HIS A 111 9.93 -0.26 8.41
CA HIS A 111 10.25 -0.98 7.18
C HIS A 111 11.75 -1.24 7.02
N ASN A 112 12.59 -0.24 7.27
CA ASN A 112 14.04 -0.42 7.24
C ASN A 112 14.53 -1.40 8.31
N CYS A 113 13.97 -1.36 9.53
CA CYS A 113 14.27 -2.35 10.55
C CYS A 113 13.90 -3.76 10.09
N TYR A 114 12.71 -3.94 9.49
CA TYR A 114 12.25 -5.22 8.98
C TYR A 114 13.17 -5.78 7.90
N VAL A 115 13.51 -4.99 6.88
CA VAL A 115 14.39 -5.40 5.77
C VAL A 115 15.78 -5.81 6.26
N ASN A 116 16.27 -5.23 7.37
CA ASN A 116 17.56 -5.56 7.95
C ASN A 116 17.56 -6.85 8.80
N ILE A 117 16.39 -7.35 9.19
CA ILE A 117 16.26 -8.61 9.94
C ILE A 117 16.39 -9.76 8.94
N LYS A 118 17.56 -10.42 8.90
CA LYS A 118 17.92 -11.47 7.93
C LYS A 118 17.17 -12.81 8.11
N THR A 119 16.17 -12.88 9.00
CA THR A 119 15.56 -14.14 9.43
C THR A 119 14.22 -14.37 8.73
N PRO A 120 13.95 -15.56 8.16
CA PRO A 120 12.62 -15.89 7.63
C PRO A 120 11.66 -16.01 8.82
N LEU A 121 10.75 -15.06 9.00
CA LEU A 121 9.91 -14.96 10.19
C LEU A 121 8.60 -14.23 9.89
N ASP A 122 7.53 -14.65 10.59
CA ASP A 122 6.14 -14.14 10.63
C ASP A 122 5.86 -12.86 9.81
N GLU A 123 6.01 -12.97 8.49
CA GLU A 123 5.78 -11.87 7.55
C GLU A 123 4.34 -11.38 7.70
N THR A 124 3.41 -12.30 7.93
CA THR A 124 1.98 -12.00 8.11
C THR A 124 1.72 -11.02 9.26
N VAL A 125 2.22 -11.30 10.47
CA VAL A 125 1.95 -10.46 11.64
C VAL A 125 2.55 -9.06 11.48
N TYR A 126 3.76 -8.99 10.91
CA TYR A 126 4.39 -7.72 10.59
C TYR A 126 3.57 -6.94 9.55
N MET A 127 3.20 -7.59 8.44
CA MET A 127 2.48 -6.95 7.34
C MET A 127 1.07 -6.50 7.74
N GLU A 128 0.37 -7.26 8.58
CA GLU A 128 -0.92 -6.85 9.16
C GLU A 128 -0.80 -5.58 10.01
N LYS A 129 0.23 -5.47 10.84
CA LYS A 129 0.44 -4.26 11.65
C LYS A 129 0.85 -3.07 10.78
N MET A 130 1.72 -3.28 9.78
CA MET A 130 2.15 -2.23 8.87
C MET A 130 1.01 -1.74 7.97
N SER A 131 0.16 -2.64 7.46
CA SER A 131 -1.04 -2.27 6.67
C SER A 131 -2.02 -1.46 7.52
N HIS A 132 -2.20 -1.82 8.80
CA HIS A 132 -3.02 -1.06 9.73
C HIS A 132 -2.48 0.36 9.99
N LEU A 133 -1.18 0.50 10.27
CA LEU A 133 -0.54 1.81 10.41
C LEU A 133 -0.60 2.63 9.12
N LEU A 134 -0.43 1.99 7.97
CA LEU A 134 -0.47 2.65 6.68
C LEU A 134 -1.88 3.14 6.33
N THR A 135 -2.92 2.40 6.73
CA THR A 135 -4.32 2.83 6.64
C THR A 135 -4.51 4.16 7.37
N MET A 136 -4.02 4.25 8.61
CA MET A 136 -4.09 5.49 9.40
C MET A 136 -3.27 6.62 8.78
N TYR A 137 -2.09 6.34 8.23
CA TYR A 137 -1.28 7.33 7.53
C TYR A 137 -2.00 7.87 6.28
N MET A 138 -2.55 6.99 5.45
CA MET A 138 -3.32 7.36 4.25
C MET A 138 -4.48 8.28 4.64
N ASP A 139 -5.19 7.96 5.72
CA ASP A 139 -6.26 8.81 6.23
C ASP A 139 -5.75 10.20 6.62
N MET A 140 -4.60 10.30 7.31
CA MET A 140 -4.00 11.58 7.69
C MET A 140 -3.48 12.37 6.49
N GLU A 141 -2.90 11.69 5.48
CA GLU A 141 -2.39 12.29 4.26
C GLU A 141 -3.53 12.90 3.44
N ILE A 142 -4.62 12.15 3.24
CA ILE A 142 -5.84 12.62 2.58
C ILE A 142 -6.51 13.72 3.40
N LYS A 143 -6.66 13.57 4.72
CA LYS A 143 -7.32 14.58 5.55
C LYS A 143 -6.56 15.91 5.52
N ALA A 144 -5.23 15.86 5.58
CA ALA A 144 -4.38 17.05 5.57
C ALA A 144 -4.41 17.81 4.24
N SER A 145 -4.73 17.14 3.12
CA SER A 145 -4.82 17.77 1.79
C SER A 145 -5.76 18.98 1.78
N ARG A 146 -6.83 18.97 2.58
CA ARG A 146 -7.81 20.08 2.69
C ARG A 146 -7.21 21.43 3.10
N ARG A 147 -6.01 21.42 3.71
CA ARG A 147 -5.36 22.60 4.27
C ARG A 147 -4.29 23.18 3.33
N GLY A 148 -3.84 22.41 2.35
CA GLY A 148 -2.66 22.75 1.57
C GLY A 148 -2.99 23.13 0.14
N LYS A 149 -2.15 23.99 -0.46
CA LYS A 149 -1.97 24.03 -1.92
C LYS A 149 -1.13 22.84 -2.42
N GLU A 150 -1.06 21.75 -1.63
CA GLU A 150 -0.26 20.60 -2.01
C GLU A 150 -0.94 19.93 -3.20
N ASN A 151 -0.20 19.78 -4.29
CA ASN A 151 -0.75 19.26 -5.54
C ASN A 151 -1.34 17.85 -5.30
N VAL A 152 -2.59 17.65 -5.74
CA VAL A 152 -3.30 16.37 -5.68
C VAL A 152 -2.44 15.23 -6.22
N LYS A 153 -1.78 15.42 -7.37
CA LYS A 153 -0.87 14.42 -7.96
C LYS A 153 0.25 14.04 -7.01
N ARG A 154 0.84 15.01 -6.30
CA ARG A 154 1.92 14.76 -5.33
C ARG A 154 1.43 13.95 -4.14
N ILE A 155 0.24 14.26 -3.62
CA ILE A 155 -0.37 13.51 -2.51
C ILE A 155 -0.64 12.07 -2.96
N THR A 156 -1.27 11.91 -4.11
CA THR A 156 -1.54 10.60 -4.72
C THR A 156 -0.26 9.78 -4.88
N SER A 157 0.79 10.35 -5.48
CA SER A 157 2.07 9.66 -5.66
C SER A 157 2.68 9.24 -4.32
N LYS A 158 2.62 10.08 -3.29
CA LYS A 158 3.12 9.71 -1.95
C LYS A 158 2.35 8.53 -1.35
N VAL A 159 1.03 8.53 -1.45
CA VAL A 159 0.19 7.43 -0.94
C VAL A 159 0.50 6.15 -1.70
N ILE A 160 0.57 6.20 -3.04
CA ILE A 160 0.92 5.05 -3.88
C ILE A 160 2.32 4.53 -3.52
N SER A 161 3.33 5.40 -3.47
CA SER A 161 4.69 4.98 -3.10
C SER A 161 4.73 4.33 -1.72
N ALA A 162 4.04 4.90 -0.73
CA ALA A 162 3.98 4.31 0.61
C ALA A 162 3.29 2.94 0.59
N LEU A 163 2.17 2.77 -0.12
CA LEU A 163 1.48 1.48 -0.29
C LEU A 163 2.40 0.41 -0.85
N PHE A 164 3.10 0.70 -1.93
CA PHE A 164 3.89 -0.30 -2.65
C PHE A 164 5.24 -0.59 -1.98
N ILE A 165 5.90 0.44 -1.41
CA ILE A 165 7.20 0.27 -0.75
C ILE A 165 7.03 -0.38 0.62
N ILE A 166 6.19 0.20 1.49
CA ILE A 166 6.08 -0.25 2.89
C ILE A 166 5.50 -1.65 3.00
N LEU A 167 4.60 -2.02 2.09
CA LEU A 167 3.96 -3.34 2.04
C LEU A 167 4.61 -4.27 1.01
N ASN A 168 5.87 -4.05 0.63
CA ASN A 168 6.64 -4.96 -0.24
C ASN A 168 5.90 -5.43 -1.51
N ASN A 169 5.14 -4.54 -2.15
CA ASN A 169 4.28 -4.85 -3.31
C ASN A 169 3.23 -5.96 -3.08
N SER A 170 2.93 -6.34 -1.83
CA SER A 170 1.94 -7.37 -1.53
C SER A 170 0.53 -6.88 -1.83
N SER A 171 -0.07 -7.45 -2.88
CA SER A 171 -1.40 -7.08 -3.35
C SER A 171 -2.48 -7.26 -2.28
N GLU A 172 -2.39 -8.32 -1.48
CA GLU A 172 -3.28 -8.60 -0.37
C GLU A 172 -3.33 -7.45 0.64
N TYR A 173 -2.18 -7.06 1.20
CA TYR A 173 -2.12 -6.02 2.21
C TYR A 173 -2.37 -4.62 1.64
N ILE A 174 -1.99 -4.37 0.38
CA ILE A 174 -2.30 -3.12 -0.31
C ILE A 174 -3.81 -2.96 -0.45
N LEU A 175 -4.51 -3.98 -0.96
CA LEU A 175 -5.96 -3.93 -1.15
C LEU A 175 -6.68 -3.84 0.20
N ASP A 176 -6.25 -4.59 1.21
CA ASP A 176 -6.79 -4.52 2.56
C ASP A 176 -6.66 -3.12 3.18
N THR A 177 -5.49 -2.48 3.03
CA THR A 177 -5.25 -1.09 3.46
C THR A 177 -6.24 -0.12 2.81
N ILE A 178 -6.49 -0.28 1.50
CA ILE A 178 -7.44 0.55 0.75
C ILE A 178 -8.88 0.35 1.24
N LEU A 179 -9.27 -0.90 1.48
CA LEU A 179 -10.63 -1.23 1.92
C LEU A 179 -10.93 -0.75 3.34
N LYS A 180 -9.91 -0.65 4.20
CA LYS A 180 -10.02 -0.14 5.58
C LYS A 180 -9.98 1.39 5.68
N ALA A 181 -9.50 2.08 4.65
CA ALA A 181 -9.31 3.53 4.68
C ALA A 181 -10.64 4.32 4.75
N ARG A 182 -10.73 5.27 5.70
CA ARG A 182 -11.96 6.00 6.02
C ARG A 182 -12.30 7.11 5.01
N PHE A 183 -11.28 7.76 4.45
CA PHE A 183 -11.49 8.92 3.57
C PHE A 183 -11.68 8.57 2.08
N THR A 184 -12.16 7.36 1.78
CA THR A 184 -12.64 6.92 0.48
C THR A 184 -14.02 7.51 0.15
N VAL A 185 -14.13 8.84 0.15
CA VAL A 185 -15.39 9.59 -0.01
C VAL A 185 -15.33 10.60 -1.15
N LYS A 186 -16.50 11.02 -1.66
CA LYS A 186 -16.63 11.90 -2.84
C LYS A 186 -15.79 13.17 -2.77
N SER A 187 -15.67 13.80 -1.59
CA SER A 187 -14.88 15.03 -1.42
C SER A 187 -13.37 14.84 -1.67
N TYR A 188 -12.90 13.60 -1.79
CA TYR A 188 -11.51 13.24 -2.03
C TYR A 188 -11.36 12.37 -3.29
N SER A 189 -12.36 12.35 -4.17
CA SER A 189 -12.35 11.51 -5.38
C SER A 189 -11.13 11.74 -6.26
N GLU A 190 -10.66 12.98 -6.38
CA GLU A 190 -9.47 13.34 -7.17
C GLU A 190 -8.18 12.67 -6.67
N ILE A 191 -8.10 12.34 -5.37
CA ILE A 191 -6.98 11.59 -4.78
C ILE A 191 -7.28 10.09 -4.82
N CYS A 192 -8.48 9.67 -4.41
CA CYS A 192 -8.84 8.27 -4.28
C CYS A 192 -8.89 7.52 -5.63
N ILE A 193 -9.45 8.15 -6.68
CA ILE A 193 -9.64 7.49 -7.98
C ILE A 193 -8.30 7.08 -8.61
N PRO A 194 -7.27 7.94 -8.69
CA PRO A 194 -5.97 7.52 -9.21
C PRO A 194 -5.30 6.43 -8.36
N ILE A 195 -5.49 6.43 -7.03
CA ILE A 195 -5.01 5.34 -6.17
C ILE A 195 -5.74 4.04 -6.54
N PHE A 196 -7.07 4.06 -6.66
CA PHE A 196 -7.87 2.89 -7.05
C PHE A 196 -7.43 2.34 -8.41
N LYS A 197 -7.28 3.20 -9.42
CA LYS A 197 -6.73 2.83 -10.74
C LYS A 197 -5.42 2.05 -10.63
N ARG A 198 -4.52 2.50 -9.75
CA ARG A 198 -3.21 1.87 -9.58
C ARG A 198 -3.27 0.55 -8.83
N VAL A 199 -4.12 0.41 -7.81
CA VAL A 199 -4.17 -0.82 -6.99
C VAL A 199 -4.99 -1.92 -7.66
N VAL A 200 -6.02 -1.60 -8.45
CA VAL A 200 -6.79 -2.65 -9.16
C VAL A 200 -6.00 -3.30 -10.28
N SER A 201 -4.93 -2.66 -10.76
CA SER A 201 -3.99 -3.31 -11.70
C SER A 201 -3.18 -4.43 -11.05
N LEU A 202 -3.30 -4.64 -9.73
CA LEU A 202 -2.74 -5.78 -9.00
C LEU A 202 -3.66 -7.00 -9.01
N ALA A 203 -4.81 -6.93 -9.67
CA ALA A 203 -5.75 -8.04 -9.74
C ALA A 203 -5.05 -9.29 -10.30
N VAL A 204 -5.08 -10.37 -9.50
CA VAL A 204 -4.61 -11.71 -9.86
C VAL A 204 -5.75 -12.71 -9.69
N SER A 205 -5.63 -13.88 -10.32
CA SER A 205 -6.64 -14.95 -10.34
C SER A 205 -6.81 -15.72 -9.03
N GLN A 206 -6.51 -15.12 -7.88
CA GLN A 206 -6.72 -15.72 -6.55
C GLN A 206 -8.04 -15.22 -5.93
N ASP A 207 -8.79 -16.14 -5.33
CA ASP A 207 -10.15 -15.91 -4.83
C ASP A 207 -10.32 -14.69 -3.91
N LEU A 208 -9.48 -14.54 -2.88
CA LEU A 208 -9.59 -13.41 -1.95
C LEU A 208 -9.15 -12.09 -2.58
N THR A 209 -8.10 -12.10 -3.38
CA THR A 209 -7.61 -10.91 -4.10
C THR A 209 -8.63 -10.44 -5.13
N TYR A 210 -9.30 -11.38 -5.81
CA TYR A 210 -10.43 -11.09 -6.69
C TYR A 210 -11.54 -10.34 -5.96
N VAL A 211 -12.01 -10.88 -4.82
CA VAL A 211 -13.07 -10.26 -4.02
C VAL A 211 -12.65 -8.87 -3.53
N ARG A 212 -11.41 -8.72 -3.06
CA ARG A 212 -10.88 -7.42 -2.62
C ARG A 212 -10.84 -6.40 -3.76
N CYS A 213 -10.35 -6.77 -4.94
CA CYS A 213 -10.39 -5.90 -6.13
C CYS A 213 -11.81 -5.51 -6.52
N LEU A 214 -12.75 -6.46 -6.48
CA LEU A 214 -14.17 -6.19 -6.73
C LEU A 214 -14.73 -5.16 -5.73
N LEU A 215 -14.39 -5.28 -4.44
CA LEU A 215 -14.80 -4.30 -3.42
C LEU A 215 -14.17 -2.92 -3.68
N VAL A 216 -12.92 -2.84 -4.15
CA VAL A 216 -12.30 -1.57 -4.55
C VAL A 216 -13.04 -0.95 -5.75
N PHE A 217 -13.42 -1.72 -6.76
CA PHE A 217 -14.26 -1.23 -7.85
C PHE A 217 -15.62 -0.70 -7.35
N LYS A 218 -16.25 -1.38 -6.38
CA LYS A 218 -17.48 -0.88 -5.74
C LYS A 218 -17.26 0.44 -5.00
N LEU A 219 -16.17 0.59 -4.25
CA LEU A 219 -15.82 1.86 -3.60
C LEU A 219 -15.61 2.97 -4.64
N TRP A 220 -14.86 2.68 -5.71
CA TRP A 220 -14.64 3.62 -6.80
C TRP A 220 -15.96 4.07 -7.44
N LYS A 221 -16.88 3.15 -7.70
CA LYS A 221 -18.19 3.47 -8.29
C LYS A 221 -19.03 4.43 -7.45
N ARG A 222 -18.85 4.45 -6.12
CA ARG A 222 -19.52 5.40 -5.21
C ARG A 222 -18.98 6.82 -5.38
N LEU A 223 -17.75 6.98 -5.84
CA LEU A 223 -17.08 8.27 -6.05
C LEU A 223 -17.43 8.92 -7.39
N VAL A 224 -17.90 8.13 -8.34
CA VAL A 224 -18.19 8.54 -9.72
C VAL A 224 -19.68 8.92 -9.87
N PRO A 225 -20.02 10.01 -10.60
CA PRO A 225 -21.39 10.37 -10.98
C PRO A 225 -22.14 9.23 -11.69
N ARG A 226 -23.47 9.30 -11.79
CA ARG A 226 -24.24 8.34 -12.58
C ARG A 226 -24.03 8.59 -14.08
N GLY A 227 -24.39 7.61 -14.91
CA GLY A 227 -24.28 7.71 -16.37
C GLY A 227 -23.04 7.03 -16.92
N GLU A 228 -22.46 7.62 -17.96
CA GLU A 228 -21.48 6.94 -18.81
C GLU A 228 -20.14 6.64 -18.12
N GLU A 229 -19.74 7.45 -17.14
CA GLU A 229 -18.54 7.17 -16.35
C GLU A 229 -18.68 5.88 -15.52
N ARG A 230 -19.87 5.58 -14.99
CA ARG A 230 -20.14 4.30 -14.29
C ARG A 230 -20.20 3.13 -15.25
N ASN A 231 -20.76 3.33 -16.44
CA ASN A 231 -20.77 2.28 -17.47
C ASN A 231 -19.34 1.94 -17.88
N SER A 232 -18.50 2.96 -18.11
CA SER A 232 -17.08 2.81 -18.40
C SER A 232 -16.34 2.11 -17.27
N LEU A 233 -16.63 2.45 -16.01
CA LEU A 233 -16.05 1.78 -14.85
C LEU A 233 -16.47 0.31 -14.76
N ASN A 234 -17.74 -0.01 -15.05
CA ASN A 234 -18.20 -1.39 -15.10
C ASN A 234 -17.48 -2.17 -16.20
N ARG A 235 -17.31 -1.60 -17.40
CA ARG A 235 -16.53 -2.22 -18.49
C ARG A 235 -15.08 -2.45 -18.08
N LEU A 236 -14.45 -1.47 -17.44
CA LEU A 236 -13.10 -1.61 -16.90
C LEU A 236 -13.01 -2.72 -15.85
N ALA A 237 -13.99 -2.84 -14.95
CA ALA A 237 -14.02 -3.91 -13.97
C ALA A 237 -14.11 -5.29 -14.64
N VAL A 238 -14.99 -5.45 -15.65
CA VAL A 238 -15.10 -6.69 -16.44
C VAL A 238 -13.81 -7.02 -17.17
N SER A 239 -13.11 -6.03 -17.74
CA SER A 239 -11.87 -6.28 -18.47
C SER A 239 -10.67 -6.52 -17.56
N THR A 240 -10.68 -5.99 -16.33
CA THR A 240 -9.58 -6.11 -15.36
C THR A 240 -9.71 -7.40 -14.54
N LEU A 241 -10.93 -7.77 -14.17
CA LEU A 241 -11.21 -8.96 -13.38
C LEU A 241 -11.39 -10.16 -14.33
N SER A 242 -10.58 -11.20 -14.17
CA SER A 242 -10.81 -12.49 -14.84
C SER A 242 -12.22 -13.03 -14.51
N PRO A 243 -12.76 -14.00 -15.28
CA PRO A 243 -13.96 -14.71 -14.86
C PRO A 243 -13.83 -15.16 -13.40
N PRO A 244 -14.90 -15.07 -12.58
CA PRO A 244 -14.81 -15.44 -11.18
C PRO A 244 -14.32 -16.88 -11.05
N PRO A 245 -13.43 -17.19 -10.09
CA PRO A 245 -12.97 -18.55 -9.85
C PRO A 245 -14.15 -19.53 -9.72
N PRO A 246 -14.07 -20.77 -10.25
CA PRO A 246 -15.17 -21.72 -10.20
C PRO A 246 -15.71 -21.96 -8.78
N GLN A 247 -14.81 -21.99 -7.79
CA GLN A 247 -15.14 -22.14 -6.38
C GLN A 247 -15.99 -20.97 -5.88
N LEU A 248 -15.61 -19.74 -6.24
CA LEU A 248 -16.39 -18.54 -5.93
C LEU A 248 -17.79 -18.59 -6.57
N LEU A 249 -17.90 -19.03 -7.83
CA LEU A 249 -19.19 -19.21 -8.50
C LEU A 249 -20.10 -20.20 -7.77
N GLU A 250 -19.55 -21.32 -7.30
CA GLU A 250 -20.29 -22.31 -6.52
C GLU A 250 -20.76 -21.75 -5.17
N MET A 251 -19.94 -20.95 -4.49
CA MET A 251 -20.35 -20.24 -3.26
C MET A 251 -21.51 -19.26 -3.52
N VAL A 252 -21.52 -18.57 -4.66
CA VAL A 252 -22.65 -17.70 -5.06
C VAL A 252 -23.91 -18.51 -5.31
N LYS A 253 -23.82 -19.61 -6.08
CA LYS A 253 -24.98 -20.48 -6.38
C LYS A 253 -25.58 -21.07 -5.12
N ARG A 254 -24.74 -21.44 -4.14
CA ARG A 254 -25.15 -21.94 -2.81
C ARG A 254 -25.69 -20.84 -1.88
N GLY A 255 -25.75 -19.58 -2.33
CA GLY A 255 -26.27 -18.46 -1.55
C GLY A 255 -25.36 -18.00 -0.41
N MET A 256 -24.14 -18.52 -0.29
CA MET A 256 -23.20 -18.21 0.81
C MET A 256 -22.76 -16.74 0.80
N LEU A 257 -22.83 -16.08 -0.36
CA LEU A 257 -22.40 -14.69 -0.56
C LEU A 257 -23.58 -13.72 -0.80
N LYS A 258 -24.82 -14.14 -0.49
CA LYS A 258 -26.05 -13.37 -0.74
C LYS A 258 -26.04 -11.95 -0.14
N ASN A 259 -25.28 -11.74 0.95
CA ASN A 259 -25.14 -10.45 1.62
C ASN A 259 -23.85 -9.69 1.28
N VAL A 260 -22.96 -10.30 0.47
CA VAL A 260 -21.63 -9.76 0.13
C VAL A 260 -21.57 -9.29 -1.32
N LEU A 261 -22.22 -10.03 -2.21
CA LEU A 261 -22.28 -9.73 -3.64
C LEU A 261 -23.63 -9.10 -4.01
N PRO A 262 -23.68 -8.23 -5.04
CA PRO A 262 -24.94 -7.65 -5.49
C PRO A 262 -25.87 -8.77 -5.98
N THR A 263 -27.13 -8.73 -5.58
CA THR A 263 -28.15 -9.62 -6.12
C THR A 263 -28.39 -9.32 -7.59
N LEU A 264 -28.41 -10.37 -8.42
CA LEU A 264 -28.84 -10.25 -9.80
C LEU A 264 -30.36 -9.94 -9.80
N PRO A 265 -30.83 -8.98 -10.61
CA PRO A 265 -32.27 -8.73 -10.75
C PRO A 265 -32.98 -10.00 -11.28
N PRO A 266 -34.18 -10.33 -10.78
CA PRO A 266 -34.86 -11.60 -11.04
C PRO A 266 -35.15 -11.89 -12.52
N ASN A 267 -35.20 -10.87 -13.38
CA ASN A 267 -35.52 -11.01 -14.81
C ASN A 267 -34.31 -10.97 -15.75
N LYS A 268 -33.09 -11.20 -15.25
CA LYS A 268 -31.90 -11.29 -16.10
C LYS A 268 -31.31 -12.69 -15.98
N LYS A 269 -31.22 -13.38 -17.14
CA LYS A 269 -30.36 -14.57 -17.28
C LYS A 269 -28.98 -14.22 -16.70
N PRO A 270 -28.22 -15.19 -16.13
CA PRO A 270 -26.85 -14.99 -15.69
C PRO A 270 -25.96 -14.70 -16.91
N ALA A 271 -26.08 -13.50 -17.48
CA ALA A 271 -25.06 -12.93 -18.32
C ALA A 271 -23.87 -12.77 -17.39
N LEU A 272 -22.84 -13.59 -17.61
CA LEU A 272 -21.49 -13.48 -17.08
C LEU A 272 -21.29 -12.13 -16.41
N VAL A 273 -21.38 -12.11 -15.08
CA VAL A 273 -21.15 -10.98 -14.15
C VAL A 273 -20.89 -9.62 -14.85
N THR A 274 -21.90 -9.05 -15.52
CA THR A 274 -21.72 -7.85 -16.38
C THR A 274 -22.50 -6.64 -15.89
N ARG A 275 -23.21 -6.76 -14.77
CA ARG A 275 -23.86 -5.63 -14.10
C ARG A 275 -23.56 -5.66 -12.61
N PHE A 276 -22.42 -5.08 -12.26
CA PHE A 276 -22.06 -4.64 -10.92
C PHE A 276 -22.83 -3.38 -10.51
#